data_AF-A0A3D4QYM7-F1
#
_entry.id   AF-A0A3D4QYM7-F1
#
_cell.length_a   1.000
_cell.length_b   1.000
_cell.length_c   1.000
_cell.angle_alpha   90.00
_cell.angle_beta   90.00
_cell.angle_gamma   90.00
#
_symmetry.space_group_name_H-M   'P 1'
#
loop_
_entity.id
_entity.type
_entity.pdbx_description
1 polymer ?
#
loop_
_entity_poly.entity_id
_entity_poly.type
_entity_poly.pdbx_seq_one_letter_code
_entity_poly.pdbx_strand_id
1 'polypeptide(L)'
;MKDRFLAVTNALRNALEENVFPCANLEIGNSKGTLFQFSEGQRQVMPLHLQVNKDTLFDMASVTKIMATTMVTLILVENGLLALSDKMEQFYDNIPQTSRDITVKHLLTHTSGIPGGYSIVGCNKKNIDLGILSLPPAYPKETRV
;
A
#
# COMPACT_ATOMS: atom_id res chain seq x y z
N MET A 1 29.16 10.02 -15.38
CA MET A 1 28.15 9.43 -14.45
C MET A 1 27.15 10.47 -13.95
N LYS A 2 27.57 11.71 -13.61
CA LYS A 2 26.68 12.81 -13.21
C LYS A 2 25.56 13.14 -14.22
N ASP A 3 25.84 13.06 -15.52
CA ASP A 3 24.83 13.39 -16.55
C ASP A 3 23.75 12.31 -16.75
N ARG A 4 23.97 11.08 -16.26
CA ARG A 4 23.08 9.94 -16.51
C ARG A 4 21.68 10.14 -15.92
N PHE A 5 21.58 10.89 -14.83
CA PHE A 5 20.33 11.14 -14.12
C PHE A 5 19.85 12.59 -14.22
N LEU A 6 20.48 13.40 -15.09
CA LEU A 6 20.16 14.82 -15.23
C LEU A 6 18.69 15.05 -15.64
N ALA A 7 18.17 14.20 -16.54
CA ALA A 7 16.79 14.30 -17.00
C ALA A 7 15.79 14.11 -15.84
N VAL A 8 15.97 13.10 -14.99
CA VAL A 8 15.06 12.86 -13.85
C VAL A 8 15.22 13.92 -12.77
N THR A 9 16.45 14.39 -12.50
CA THR A 9 16.65 15.47 -11.52
C THR A 9 16.05 16.78 -11.98
N ASN A 10 16.15 17.12 -13.27
CA ASN A 10 15.55 18.32 -13.81
C ASN A 10 14.02 18.21 -13.79
N ALA A 11 13.44 17.05 -14.11
CA ALA A 11 12.01 16.84 -13.98
C ALA A 11 11.52 17.02 -12.53
N LEU A 12 12.25 16.49 -11.55
CA LEU A 12 11.92 16.67 -10.12
C LEU A 12 12.06 18.13 -9.69
N ARG A 13 13.12 18.83 -10.09
CA ARG A 13 13.30 20.25 -9.76
C ARG A 13 12.24 21.14 -10.39
N ASN A 14 11.91 20.92 -11.67
CA ASN A 14 10.84 21.65 -12.33
C ASN A 14 9.50 21.43 -11.60
N ALA A 15 9.20 20.19 -11.18
CA ALA A 15 7.99 19.90 -10.41
C ALA A 15 7.98 20.56 -9.02
N LEU A 16 9.15 20.71 -8.37
CA LEU A 16 9.29 21.49 -7.13
C LEU A 16 9.05 22.99 -7.38
N GLU A 17 9.64 23.56 -8.44
CA GLU A 17 9.45 24.96 -8.84
C GLU A 17 7.99 25.27 -9.19
N GLU A 18 7.29 24.32 -9.83
CA GLU A 18 5.87 24.39 -10.17
C GLU A 18 4.94 24.07 -8.98
N ASN A 19 5.48 23.78 -7.79
CA ASN A 19 4.74 23.42 -6.58
C ASN A 19 3.81 22.19 -6.73
N VAL A 20 4.17 21.23 -7.57
CA VAL A 20 3.42 19.96 -7.71
C VAL A 20 3.47 19.15 -6.41
N PHE A 21 4.61 19.18 -5.73
CA PHE A 21 4.82 18.64 -4.39
C PHE A 21 5.88 19.49 -3.66
N PRO A 22 5.88 19.53 -2.32
CA PRO A 22 6.76 20.44 -1.59
C PRO A 22 8.20 19.90 -1.44
N CYS A 23 8.40 18.57 -1.56
CA CYS A 23 9.70 17.92 -1.53
C CYS A 23 9.67 16.56 -2.22
N ALA A 24 10.86 16.01 -2.53
CA ALA A 24 11.00 14.65 -3.01
C ALA A 24 12.32 14.01 -2.57
N ASN A 25 12.25 12.70 -2.30
CA ASN A 25 13.40 11.81 -2.18
C ASN A 25 13.40 10.81 -3.33
N LEU A 26 14.56 10.56 -3.93
CA LEU A 26 14.78 9.53 -4.94
C LEU A 26 16.10 8.82 -4.65
N GLU A 27 16.07 7.49 -4.69
CA GLU A 27 17.27 6.65 -4.66
C GLU A 27 17.27 5.71 -5.87
N ILE A 28 18.42 5.63 -6.55
CA ILE A 28 18.65 4.69 -7.64
C ILE A 28 19.86 3.84 -7.25
N GLY A 29 19.69 2.52 -7.24
CA GLY A 29 20.73 1.57 -6.83
C GLY A 29 20.72 0.31 -7.67
N ASN A 30 21.68 -0.58 -7.38
CA ASN A 30 21.71 -1.95 -7.86
C ASN A 30 22.23 -2.87 -6.74
N SER A 31 22.53 -4.14 -7.05
CA SER A 31 23.04 -5.10 -6.07
C SER A 31 24.37 -4.70 -5.41
N LYS A 32 25.12 -3.73 -5.97
CA LYS A 32 26.35 -3.18 -5.40
C LYS A 32 26.10 -1.96 -4.52
N GLY A 33 24.84 -1.52 -4.38
CA GLY A 33 24.42 -0.41 -3.56
C GLY A 33 23.92 0.79 -4.38
N THR A 34 23.87 1.94 -3.70
CA THR A 34 23.31 3.18 -4.22
C THR A 34 24.22 3.80 -5.28
N LEU A 35 23.62 4.16 -6.43
CA LEU A 35 24.29 4.83 -7.55
C LEU A 35 24.00 6.32 -7.58
N PHE A 36 22.83 6.73 -7.10
CA PHE A 36 22.37 8.11 -7.11
C PHE A 36 21.32 8.36 -6.04
N GLN A 37 21.37 9.55 -5.42
CA GLN A 37 20.37 10.04 -4.47
C GLN A 37 20.00 11.48 -4.79
N PHE A 38 18.75 11.83 -4.53
CA PHE A 38 18.22 13.18 -4.62
C PHE A 38 17.31 13.41 -3.41
N SER A 39 17.49 14.55 -2.74
CA SER A 39 16.70 14.98 -1.58
C SER A 39 16.60 16.50 -1.62
N GLU A 40 15.51 17.03 -2.15
CA GLU A 40 15.31 18.48 -2.29
C GLU A 40 13.87 18.88 -1.95
N GLY A 41 13.71 20.12 -1.49
CA GLY A 41 12.43 20.72 -1.12
C GLY A 41 12.14 20.70 0.39
N GLN A 42 10.97 21.20 0.74
CA GLN A 42 10.50 21.33 2.12
C GLN A 42 9.62 20.14 2.52
N ARG A 43 10.10 19.28 3.43
CA ARG A 43 9.26 18.21 4.03
C ARG A 43 8.16 18.77 4.92
N GLN A 44 8.27 20.03 5.31
CA GLN A 44 7.24 20.78 6.01
C GLN A 44 7.26 22.23 5.53
N VAL A 45 6.11 22.74 5.11
CA VAL A 45 5.93 24.13 4.68
C VAL A 45 5.30 24.99 5.80
N MET A 46 4.51 24.39 6.68
CA MET A 46 3.95 25.09 7.84
C MET A 46 3.92 24.13 9.05
N PRO A 47 4.11 24.63 10.29
CA PRO A 47 4.40 26.02 10.66
C PRO A 47 5.87 26.43 10.42
N LEU A 48 6.77 25.47 10.22
CA LEU A 48 8.20 25.71 9.94
C LEU A 48 8.57 25.19 8.56
N HIS A 49 9.45 25.91 7.87
CA HIS A 49 10.13 25.43 6.66
C HIS A 49 11.24 24.46 7.04
N LEU A 50 10.96 23.16 6.92
CA LEU A 50 11.93 22.10 7.21
C LEU A 50 12.35 21.44 5.91
N GLN A 51 13.67 21.38 5.68
CA GLN A 51 14.25 20.69 4.53
C GLN A 51 14.05 19.17 4.66
N VAL A 52 13.79 18.53 3.51
CA VAL A 52 13.89 17.09 3.39
C VAL A 52 15.36 16.66 3.44
N ASN A 53 15.63 15.46 3.92
CA ASN A 53 16.91 14.78 3.76
C ASN A 53 16.67 13.30 3.41
N LYS A 54 17.73 12.57 3.08
CA LYS A 54 17.66 11.14 2.70
C LYS A 54 17.02 10.24 3.78
N ASP A 55 17.07 10.65 5.04
CA ASP A 55 16.57 9.90 6.19
C ASP A 55 15.13 10.32 6.57
N THR A 56 14.51 11.22 5.80
CA THR A 56 13.14 11.67 6.04
C THR A 56 12.16 10.54 5.74
N LEU A 57 11.34 10.20 6.73
CA LEU A 57 10.28 9.21 6.60
C LEU A 57 9.04 9.80 5.93
N PHE A 58 8.43 9.02 5.03
CA PHE A 58 7.18 9.34 4.36
C PHE A 58 6.13 8.27 4.67
N ASP A 59 4.85 8.67 4.68
CA ASP A 59 3.77 7.70 4.65
C ASP A 59 3.78 6.98 3.30
N MET A 60 3.93 5.66 3.34
CA MET A 60 3.99 4.82 2.14
C MET A 60 2.60 4.54 1.54
N ALA A 61 1.52 4.91 2.22
CA ALA A 61 0.14 4.71 1.81
C ALA A 61 -0.08 3.30 1.26
N SER A 62 -0.58 3.16 0.03
CA SER A 62 -0.85 1.85 -0.58
C SER A 62 0.38 0.99 -0.86
N VAL A 63 1.61 1.55 -0.90
CA VAL A 63 2.83 0.74 -1.01
C VAL A 63 2.99 -0.18 0.21
N THR A 64 2.42 0.20 1.36
CA THR A 64 2.34 -0.65 2.56
C THR A 64 1.71 -2.02 2.28
N LYS A 65 0.75 -2.13 1.36
CA LYS A 65 0.12 -3.42 1.02
C LYS A 65 1.15 -4.41 0.52
N ILE A 66 1.99 -3.99 -0.42
CA ILE A 66 3.02 -4.85 -1.01
C ILE A 66 4.15 -5.08 0.00
N MET A 67 4.64 -4.01 0.63
CA MET A 67 5.82 -4.05 1.49
C MET A 67 5.58 -4.65 2.89
N ALA A 68 4.34 -4.72 3.37
CA ALA A 68 4.03 -5.28 4.67
C ALA A 68 3.03 -6.42 4.54
N THR A 69 1.78 -6.11 4.17
CA THR A 69 0.68 -7.08 4.22
C THR A 69 0.93 -8.29 3.32
N THR A 70 1.29 -8.08 2.05
CA THR A 70 1.57 -9.15 1.09
C THR A 70 2.81 -9.93 1.50
N MET A 71 3.91 -9.26 1.86
CA MET A 71 5.13 -9.96 2.30
C MET A 71 4.87 -10.86 3.52
N VAL A 72 4.23 -10.32 4.57
CA VAL A 72 3.88 -11.10 5.77
C VAL A 72 2.98 -12.28 5.40
N THR A 73 1.96 -12.06 4.57
CA THR A 73 1.05 -13.12 4.14
C THR A 73 1.81 -14.24 3.40
N LEU A 74 2.70 -13.89 2.47
CA LEU A 74 3.47 -14.89 1.70
C LEU A 74 4.52 -15.62 2.55
N ILE A 75 5.11 -14.97 3.55
CA ILE A 75 5.97 -15.62 4.54
C ILE A 75 5.17 -16.65 5.36
N LEU A 76 3.94 -16.33 5.75
CA LEU A 76 3.06 -17.30 6.44
C LEU A 76 2.72 -18.48 5.53
N VAL A 77 2.51 -18.24 4.23
CA VAL A 77 2.28 -19.29 3.24
C VAL A 77 3.50 -20.19 3.07
N GLU A 78 4.70 -19.61 2.94
CA GLU A 78 5.95 -20.36 2.83
C GLU A 78 6.19 -21.27 4.05
N ASN A 79 5.83 -20.80 5.25
CA ASN A 79 5.94 -21.56 6.49
C ASN A 79 4.81 -22.58 6.71
N GLY A 80 3.85 -22.70 5.78
CA GLY A 80 2.71 -23.61 5.91
C GLY A 80 1.71 -23.22 7.00
N LEU A 81 1.75 -21.98 7.48
CA LEU A 81 0.84 -21.44 8.52
C LEU A 81 -0.44 -20.84 7.92
N LEU A 82 -0.44 -20.61 6.61
CA LEU A 82 -1.56 -20.08 5.85
C LEU A 82 -1.53 -20.70 4.44
N ALA A 83 -2.67 -20.91 3.80
CA ALA A 83 -2.74 -21.23 2.38
C ALA A 83 -3.47 -20.14 1.60
N LEU A 84 -3.05 -19.89 0.36
CA LEU A 84 -3.75 -18.95 -0.52
C LEU A 84 -5.20 -19.39 -0.82
N SER A 85 -5.48 -20.69 -0.71
CA SER A 85 -6.80 -21.30 -0.85
C SER A 85 -7.64 -21.23 0.42
N ASP A 86 -7.08 -20.80 1.55
CA ASP A 86 -7.84 -20.68 2.79
C ASP A 86 -8.98 -19.68 2.62
N LYS A 87 -10.14 -20.06 3.13
CA LYS A 87 -11.41 -19.36 2.96
C LYS A 87 -11.72 -18.52 4.20
N MET A 88 -12.43 -17.41 4.03
CA MET A 88 -12.81 -16.55 5.15
C MET A 88 -13.65 -17.29 6.20
N GLU A 89 -14.46 -18.27 5.81
CA GLU A 89 -15.22 -19.11 6.76
C GLU A 89 -14.35 -19.94 7.71
N GLN A 90 -13.06 -20.12 7.42
CA GLN A 90 -12.12 -20.81 8.31
C GLN A 90 -11.57 -19.87 9.40
N PHE A 91 -11.66 -18.55 9.21
CA PHE A 91 -11.14 -17.54 10.13
C PHE A 91 -12.24 -16.80 10.89
N TYR A 92 -13.45 -16.74 10.32
CA TYR A 92 -14.55 -15.96 10.87
C TYR A 92 -15.84 -16.78 10.96
N ASP A 93 -16.41 -16.80 12.16
CA ASP A 93 -17.73 -17.36 12.40
C ASP A 93 -18.84 -16.40 11.96
N ASN A 94 -20.01 -16.94 11.62
CA ASN A 94 -21.25 -16.18 11.37
C ASN A 94 -21.18 -15.10 10.26
N ILE A 95 -20.29 -15.25 9.27
CA ILE A 95 -20.23 -14.35 8.11
C ILE A 95 -21.26 -14.71 7.02
N PRO A 96 -21.69 -13.74 6.19
CA PRO A 96 -22.65 -13.99 5.12
C PRO A 96 -22.15 -14.99 4.06
N GLN A 97 -23.09 -15.71 3.45
CA GLN A 97 -22.79 -16.73 2.44
C GLN A 97 -21.97 -16.19 1.26
N THR A 98 -22.17 -14.92 0.89
CA THR A 98 -21.43 -14.23 -0.18
C THR A 98 -19.93 -14.09 0.10
N SER A 99 -19.53 -14.15 1.37
CA SER A 99 -18.17 -13.90 1.83
C SER A 99 -17.43 -15.16 2.29
N ARG A 100 -18.16 -16.26 2.54
CA ARG A 100 -17.61 -17.50 3.10
C ARG A 100 -16.51 -18.12 2.26
N ASP A 101 -16.72 -18.18 0.95
CA ASP A 101 -15.81 -18.77 -0.04
C ASP A 101 -14.80 -17.75 -0.62
N ILE A 102 -14.73 -16.54 -0.09
CA ILE A 102 -13.62 -15.62 -0.38
C ILE A 102 -12.33 -16.26 0.15
N THR A 103 -11.32 -16.38 -0.70
CA THR A 103 -10.03 -16.93 -0.32
C THR A 103 -9.02 -15.83 0.01
N VAL A 104 -7.94 -16.17 0.72
CA VAL A 104 -6.79 -15.27 0.90
C VAL A 104 -6.27 -14.77 -0.45
N LYS A 105 -6.22 -15.64 -1.48
CA LYS A 105 -5.86 -15.27 -2.84
C LYS A 105 -6.76 -14.16 -3.37
N HIS A 106 -8.08 -14.28 -3.23
CA HIS A 106 -9.02 -13.25 -3.70
C HIS A 106 -8.76 -11.89 -3.06
N LEU A 107 -8.37 -11.85 -1.78
CA LEU A 107 -8.01 -10.61 -1.09
C LEU A 107 -6.71 -10.01 -1.65
N LEU A 108 -5.66 -10.81 -1.80
CA LEU A 108 -4.37 -10.34 -2.31
C LEU A 108 -4.43 -9.88 -3.76
N THR A 109 -5.33 -10.44 -4.57
CA THR A 109 -5.47 -10.11 -5.99
C THR A 109 -6.61 -9.13 -6.28
N HIS A 110 -7.26 -8.59 -5.24
CA HIS A 110 -8.40 -7.66 -5.40
C HIS A 110 -9.57 -8.25 -6.21
N THR A 111 -9.84 -9.55 -6.10
CA THR A 111 -10.90 -10.25 -6.86
C THR A 111 -12.02 -10.79 -5.97
N SER A 112 -12.09 -10.36 -4.72
CA SER A 112 -13.06 -10.84 -3.72
C SER A 112 -14.48 -10.28 -3.89
N GLY A 113 -14.67 -9.23 -4.70
CA GLY A 113 -15.96 -8.55 -4.82
C GLY A 113 -16.31 -7.63 -3.64
N ILE A 114 -15.47 -7.58 -2.60
CA ILE A 114 -15.67 -6.66 -1.46
C ILE A 114 -15.50 -5.21 -1.95
N PRO A 115 -16.44 -4.30 -1.64
CA PRO A 115 -16.31 -2.89 -2.01
C PRO A 115 -15.03 -2.25 -1.46
N GLY A 116 -14.36 -1.41 -2.26
CA GLY A 116 -13.14 -0.71 -1.85
C GLY A 116 -13.34 0.41 -0.81
N GLY A 117 -14.59 0.70 -0.42
CA GLY A 117 -14.93 1.77 0.52
C GLY A 117 -15.81 1.27 1.65
N TYR A 118 -15.33 1.44 2.89
CA TYR A 118 -16.09 1.23 4.12
C TYR A 118 -15.65 2.28 5.13
N SER A 119 -16.58 3.12 5.58
CA SER A 119 -16.27 4.09 6.63
C SER A 119 -16.08 3.34 7.94
N ILE A 120 -14.89 3.44 8.51
CA ILE A 120 -14.57 2.89 9.84
C ILE A 120 -14.76 3.92 10.96
N VAL A 121 -15.19 5.14 10.62
CA VAL A 121 -15.41 6.22 11.60
C VAL A 121 -16.57 5.83 12.51
N GLY A 122 -16.31 5.77 13.82
CA GLY A 122 -17.31 5.37 14.82
C GLY A 122 -17.52 3.85 14.94
N CYS A 123 -16.82 3.02 14.15
CA CYS A 123 -16.89 1.57 14.27
C CYS A 123 -16.10 1.06 15.48
N ASN A 124 -16.58 -0.02 16.11
CA ASN A 124 -15.80 -0.74 17.11
C ASN A 124 -14.64 -1.47 16.41
N LYS A 125 -13.40 -1.14 16.77
CA LYS A 125 -12.18 -1.74 16.20
C LYS A 125 -12.19 -3.27 16.17
N LYS A 126 -12.85 -3.91 17.15
CA LYS A 126 -12.93 -5.38 17.25
C LYS A 126 -13.84 -6.05 16.23
N ASN A 127 -14.70 -5.29 15.54
CA ASN A 127 -15.74 -5.81 14.66
C ASN A 127 -15.67 -5.23 13.24
N ILE A 128 -14.60 -4.50 12.89
CA ILE A 128 -14.46 -3.85 11.58
C ILE A 128 -14.38 -4.89 10.45
N ASP A 129 -13.66 -5.98 10.70
CA ASP A 129 -13.56 -7.15 9.84
C ASP A 129 -14.94 -7.75 9.49
N LEU A 130 -15.77 -8.02 10.50
CA LEU A 130 -17.13 -8.52 10.30
C LEU A 130 -18.00 -7.50 9.55
N GLY A 131 -17.83 -6.21 9.84
CA GLY A 131 -18.50 -5.13 9.12
C GLY A 131 -18.16 -5.12 7.62
N ILE A 132 -16.88 -5.25 7.28
CA ILE A 132 -16.38 -5.31 5.89
C ILE A 132 -16.88 -6.58 5.19
N LEU A 133 -16.77 -7.74 5.84
CA LEU A 133 -17.23 -9.02 5.28
C LEU A 133 -18.75 -9.09 5.12
N SER A 134 -19.50 -8.20 5.79
CA SER A 134 -20.96 -8.12 5.70
C SER A 134 -21.46 -7.17 4.62
N LEU A 135 -20.56 -6.49 3.90
CA LEU A 135 -20.95 -5.62 2.81
C LEU A 135 -21.53 -6.42 1.63
N PRO A 136 -22.56 -5.90 0.95
CA PRO A 136 -22.99 -6.49 -0.30
C PRO A 136 -21.85 -6.43 -1.31
N PRO A 137 -21.59 -7.51 -2.08
CA PRO A 137 -20.50 -7.52 -3.05
C PRO A 137 -20.76 -6.46 -4.13
N ALA A 138 -19.73 -5.68 -4.47
CA ALA A 138 -19.80 -4.68 -5.54
C ALA A 138 -19.88 -5.34 -6.93
N TYR A 139 -19.33 -6.53 -7.07
CA TYR A 139 -19.34 -7.35 -8.27
C TYR A 139 -19.17 -8.83 -7.90
N PRO A 140 -19.55 -9.77 -8.78
CA PRO A 140 -19.29 -11.18 -8.53
C PRO A 140 -17.77 -11.44 -8.42
N LYS A 141 -17.39 -12.36 -7.54
CA LYS A 141 -15.99 -12.75 -7.34
C LYS A 141 -15.33 -13.13 -8.66
N GLU A 142 -14.05 -12.81 -8.78
CA GLU A 142 -13.21 -13.13 -9.95
C GLU A 142 -13.63 -12.48 -11.27
N THR A 143 -14.64 -11.61 -11.28
CA THR A 143 -15.07 -10.92 -12.52
C THR A 143 -14.36 -9.59 -12.78
N ARG A 144 -13.75 -9.00 -11.74
CA ARG A 144 -13.08 -7.69 -11.79
C ARG A 144 -11.93 -7.60 -10.77
N VAL A 145 -11.10 -6.58 -11.00
CA VAL A 145 -10.15 -5.99 -10.04
C VAL A 145 -10.68 -4.59 -9.70
#